data_AF-A0A6A7KVE3-F1
#
_entry.id   AF-A0A6A7KVE3-F1
#
_cell.length_a   1.000
_cell.length_b   1.000
_cell.length_c   1.000
_cell.angle_alpha   90.00
_cell.angle_beta   90.00
_cell.angle_gamma   90.00
#
_symmetry.space_group_name_H-M   'P 1'
#
loop_
_entity.id
_entity.type
_entity.pdbx_description
1 polymer ?
#
loop_
_entity_poly.entity_id
_entity_poly.type
_entity_poly.pdbx_seq_one_letter_code
_entity_poly.pdbx_strand_id
1 'polypeptide(L)'
;MAYLYPIILLSFSNLFMTLAWYGHLKFKAAPLWAAVMVSWLIALAEYWLAVPANRIGIAVYHPSQLKTIQEVITLIVFVGFSYFWLGEVPTLKTLAGFALIGAGAFLVFNR
;
A
#
# COMPACT_ATOMS: atom_id res chain seq x y z
N MET A 1 -19.83 9.20 -4.65
CA MET A 1 -18.57 9.79 -4.12
C MET A 1 -17.99 9.00 -2.94
N ALA A 2 -18.80 8.61 -1.94
CA ALA A 2 -18.31 7.90 -0.75
C ALA A 2 -17.60 6.56 -1.02
N TYR A 3 -17.92 5.85 -2.11
CA TYR A 3 -17.20 4.63 -2.53
C TYR A 3 -15.80 4.91 -3.12
N LEU A 4 -15.62 6.06 -3.76
CA LEU A 4 -14.40 6.36 -4.51
C LEU A 4 -13.33 7.04 -3.63
N TYR A 5 -13.74 7.92 -2.71
CA TYR A 5 -12.81 8.62 -1.84
C TYR A 5 -11.88 7.70 -1.03
N PRO A 6 -12.36 6.60 -0.41
CA PRO A 6 -11.50 5.68 0.31
C PRO A 6 -10.42 5.10 -0.61
N ILE A 7 -10.78 4.67 -1.82
CA ILE A 7 -9.83 4.08 -2.77
C ILE A 7 -8.73 5.08 -3.16
N ILE A 8 -9.11 6.32 -3.48
CA ILE A 8 -8.15 7.37 -3.85
C ILE A 8 -7.22 7.69 -2.69
N LEU A 9 -7.78 7.95 -1.50
CA LEU A 9 -6.99 8.30 -0.32
C LEU A 9 -6.05 7.16 0.08
N LEU A 10 -6.55 5.92 0.12
CA LEU A 10 -5.75 4.72 0.40
C LEU A 10 -4.64 4.53 -0.62
N SER A 11 -4.89 4.83 -1.90
CA SER A 11 -3.86 4.75 -2.96
C SER A 11 -2.72 5.74 -2.72
N PHE A 12 -3.04 7.00 -2.41
CA PHE A 12 -2.01 7.99 -2.06
C PHE A 12 -1.29 7.62 -0.75
N SER A 13 -2.04 7.19 0.27
CA SER A 13 -1.51 6.68 1.53
C SER A 13 -0.46 5.60 1.29
N ASN A 14 -0.79 4.63 0.44
CA ASN A 14 0.08 3.49 0.18
C ASN A 14 1.41 3.86 -0.49
N LEU A 15 1.46 4.94 -1.29
CA LEU A 15 2.72 5.46 -1.85
C LEU A 15 3.68 5.90 -0.73
N PHE A 16 3.18 6.65 0.25
CA PHE A 16 3.97 7.03 1.43
C PHE A 16 4.36 5.81 2.25
N MET A 17 3.44 4.87 2.47
CA MET A 17 3.74 3.66 3.23
C MET A 17 4.84 2.82 2.58
N THR A 18 4.75 2.63 1.26
CA THR A 18 5.74 1.87 0.49
C THR A 18 7.13 2.54 0.55
N LEU A 19 7.18 3.88 0.47
CA LEU A 19 8.41 4.64 0.68
C LEU A 19 8.95 4.49 2.11
N ALA A 20 8.09 4.53 3.13
CA ALA A 20 8.50 4.35 4.52
C ALA A 20 9.09 2.96 4.77
N TRP A 21 8.49 1.91 4.20
CA TRP A 21 8.95 0.52 4.39
C TRP A 21 10.18 0.16 3.58
N TYR A 22 10.28 0.63 2.34
CA TYR A 22 11.29 0.12 1.39
C TYR A 22 12.18 1.21 0.80
N GLY A 23 11.83 2.49 0.92
CA GLY A 23 12.58 3.61 0.35
C GLY A 23 14.04 3.64 0.82
N HIS A 24 14.25 3.37 2.11
CA HIS A 24 15.57 3.35 2.72
C HIS A 24 16.48 2.21 2.21
N LEU A 25 15.95 1.20 1.51
CA LEU A 25 16.75 0.12 0.91
C LEU A 25 17.71 0.63 -0.18
N LYS A 26 17.43 1.80 -0.75
CA LYS A 26 18.34 2.50 -1.67
C LYS A 26 19.52 3.18 -0.96
N PHE A 27 19.40 3.44 0.35
CA PHE A 27 20.37 4.17 1.16
C PHE A 27 21.02 3.27 2.21
N LYS A 28 21.59 2.13 1.80
CA LYS A 28 22.13 1.10 2.71
C LYS A 28 23.27 1.57 3.61
N ALA A 29 23.96 2.66 3.24
CA ALA A 29 25.03 3.25 4.04
C ALA A 29 24.53 4.17 5.17
N ALA A 30 23.23 4.52 5.17
CA ALA A 30 22.65 5.35 6.23
C ALA A 30 22.60 4.58 7.56
N PRO A 31 22.85 5.24 8.71
CA PRO A 31 22.68 4.62 10.02
C PRO A 31 21.24 4.11 10.22
N LEU A 32 21.08 2.94 10.84
CA LEU A 32 19.77 2.32 11.06
C LEU A 32 18.80 3.23 11.81
N TRP A 33 19.27 3.94 12.84
CA TRP A 33 18.43 4.86 13.60
C TRP A 33 17.85 5.97 12.72
N ALA A 34 18.64 6.50 11.78
CA ALA A 34 18.20 7.55 10.87
C ALA A 34 17.17 7.02 9.87
N ALA A 35 17.39 5.81 9.33
CA ALA A 35 16.43 5.14 8.47
C ALA A 35 15.07 4.96 9.19
N VAL A 36 15.07 4.47 10.44
CA VAL A 36 13.85 4.31 11.23
C VAL A 36 13.17 5.66 11.46
N MET A 37 13.89 6.69 11.93
CA MET A 37 13.27 7.98 12.21
C MET A 37 12.64 8.62 10.97
N VAL A 38 13.33 8.55 9.81
CA VAL A 38 12.78 9.07 8.54
C VAL A 38 11.55 8.26 8.10
N SER A 39 11.59 6.93 8.19
CA SER A 39 10.43 6.09 7.89
C SER A 39 9.21 6.44 8.76
N TRP A 40 9.41 6.74 10.05
CA TRP A 40 8.33 7.19 10.93
C TRP A 40 7.75 8.55 10.54
N LEU A 41 8.60 9.51 10.14
CA LEU A 41 8.13 10.81 9.65
C LEU A 41 7.30 10.69 8.37
N ILE A 42 7.70 9.79 7.46
CA ILE A 42 6.93 9.50 6.23
C ILE A 42 5.60 8.82 6.59
N ALA A 43 5.63 7.82 7.47
CA ALA A 43 4.41 7.14 7.94
C ALA A 43 3.44 8.11 8.63
N LEU A 44 3.94 9.12 9.36
CA LEU A 44 3.07 10.13 9.98
C LEU A 44 2.23 10.86 8.93
N ALA A 45 2.80 11.24 7.79
CA ALA A 45 2.06 11.87 6.69
C ALA A 45 1.02 10.91 6.07
N GLU A 46 1.37 9.64 5.95
CA GLU A 46 0.48 8.58 5.48
C GLU A 46 -0.79 8.46 6.32
N TYR A 47 -0.67 8.51 7.65
CA TYR A 47 -1.82 8.38 8.56
C TYR A 47 -2.89 9.46 8.36
N TRP A 48 -2.51 10.66 7.91
CA TRP A 48 -3.47 11.73 7.57
C TRP A 48 -4.34 11.41 6.37
N LEU A 49 -3.96 10.42 5.55
CA LEU A 49 -4.74 9.90 4.43
C LEU A 49 -5.46 8.61 4.81
N ALA A 50 -4.74 7.66 5.43
CA ALA A 50 -5.30 6.36 5.81
C ALA A 50 -6.47 6.47 6.79
N VAL A 51 -6.35 7.33 7.82
CA VAL A 51 -7.37 7.42 8.88
C VAL A 51 -8.68 7.99 8.32
N PRO A 52 -8.71 9.12 7.60
CA PRO A 52 -9.93 9.60 6.94
C PRO A 52 -10.47 8.61 5.91
N ALA A 53 -9.61 7.97 5.11
CA ALA A 53 -10.05 7.01 4.10
C ALA A 53 -10.86 5.87 4.70
N ASN A 54 -10.38 5.28 5.78
CA ASN A 54 -11.07 4.18 6.47
C ASN A 54 -12.32 4.66 7.21
N ARG A 55 -12.30 5.85 7.82
CA ARG A 55 -13.49 6.44 8.48
C ARG A 55 -14.61 6.79 7.50
N ILE A 56 -14.27 7.25 6.31
CA ILE A 56 -15.25 7.49 5.24
C ILE A 56 -15.70 6.14 4.66
N GLY A 57 -14.76 5.24 4.42
CA GLY A 57 -15.01 3.96 3.77
C GLY A 57 -15.87 3.01 4.58
N ILE A 58 -15.77 3.01 5.92
CA ILE A 58 -16.56 2.11 6.77
C ILE A 58 -18.07 2.37 6.69
N ALA A 59 -18.47 3.56 6.23
CA ALA A 59 -19.88 3.89 6.00
C ALA A 59 -20.47 3.14 4.79
N VAL A 60 -19.63 2.62 3.88
CA VAL A 60 -20.05 2.01 2.61
C VAL A 60 -19.44 0.64 2.32
N TYR A 61 -18.34 0.29 2.99
CA TYR A 61 -17.63 -0.98 2.87
C TYR A 61 -17.56 -1.67 4.24
N HIS A 62 -17.58 -3.01 4.23
CA HIS A 62 -17.27 -3.80 5.42
C HIS A 62 -15.78 -3.67 5.79
N PRO A 63 -15.36 -3.77 7.07
CA PRO A 63 -13.95 -3.72 7.45
C PRO A 63 -13.04 -4.66 6.65
N SER A 64 -13.54 -5.88 6.35
CA SER A 64 -12.80 -6.84 5.53
C SER A 64 -12.59 -6.34 4.09
N GLN A 65 -13.59 -5.68 3.50
CA GLN A 65 -13.49 -5.11 2.15
C GLN A 65 -12.49 -3.95 2.12
N LEU A 66 -12.47 -3.08 3.14
CA LEU A 66 -11.48 -2.00 3.24
C LEU A 66 -10.06 -2.54 3.33
N LYS A 67 -9.84 -3.56 4.16
CA LYS A 67 -8.53 -4.21 4.27
C LYS A 67 -8.13 -4.84 2.94
N THR A 68 -9.06 -5.53 2.28
CA THR A 68 -8.80 -6.13 0.97
C THR A 68 -8.47 -5.10 -0.10
N ILE A 69 -9.18 -3.95 -0.15
CA ILE A 69 -8.83 -2.84 -1.05
C ILE A 69 -7.39 -2.38 -0.79
N GLN A 70 -7.01 -2.23 0.48
CA GLN A 70 -5.66 -1.82 0.84
C GLN A 70 -4.60 -2.83 0.40
N GLU A 71 -4.84 -4.14 0.54
CA GLU A 71 -3.90 -5.17 0.08
C GLU A 71 -3.74 -5.14 -1.45
N VAL A 72 -4.83 -5.02 -2.21
CA VAL A 72 -4.78 -4.92 -3.67
C VAL A 72 -3.98 -3.69 -4.10
N ILE A 73 -4.25 -2.53 -3.49
CA ILE A 73 -3.49 -1.30 -3.71
C ILE A 73 -2.01 -1.52 -3.39
N THR A 74 -1.70 -2.16 -2.25
CA THR A 74 -0.33 -2.42 -1.82
C THR A 74 0.45 -3.22 -2.84
N LEU A 75 -0.14 -4.28 -3.39
CA LEU A 75 0.52 -5.09 -4.41
C LEU A 75 0.78 -4.30 -5.70
N ILE A 76 -0.20 -3.53 -6.16
CA ILE A 76 -0.05 -2.71 -7.38
C ILE A 76 1.04 -1.65 -7.19
N VAL A 77 1.00 -0.91 -6.08
CA VAL A 77 1.99 0.11 -5.75
C VAL A 77 3.37 -0.51 -5.58
N PHE A 78 3.48 -1.65 -4.91
CA PHE A 78 4.75 -2.33 -4.70
C PHE A 78 5.39 -2.80 -6.01
N VAL A 79 4.61 -3.32 -6.96
CA VAL A 79 5.11 -3.67 -8.31
C VAL A 79 5.73 -2.46 -8.99
N GLY A 80 5.03 -1.32 -9.00
CA GLY A 80 5.55 -0.08 -9.56
C GLY A 80 6.79 0.44 -8.83
N PHE A 81 6.76 0.41 -7.49
CA PHE A 81 7.89 0.83 -6.66
C PHE A 81 9.14 -0.03 -6.89
N SER A 82 8.98 -1.36 -6.94
CA SER A 82 10.07 -2.30 -7.21
C SER A 82 10.75 -1.99 -8.54
N TYR A 83 9.96 -1.73 -9.59
CA TYR A 83 10.48 -1.38 -10.91
C TYR A 83 11.15 0.01 -10.94
N PHE A 84 10.46 1.06 -10.50
CA PHE A 84 10.95 2.45 -10.65
C PHE A 84 11.97 2.88 -9.58
N TRP A 85 11.84 2.40 -8.34
CA TRP A 85 12.70 2.83 -7.22
C TRP A 85 13.89 1.91 -6.98
N LEU A 86 13.64 0.59 -6.95
CA LEU A 86 14.66 -0.44 -6.70
C LEU A 86 15.35 -0.91 -7.98
N GLY A 87 14.75 -0.69 -9.15
CA GLY A 87 15.27 -1.19 -10.43
C GLY A 87 15.09 -2.70 -10.60
N GLU A 88 14.26 -3.32 -9.78
CA GLU A 88 13.98 -4.75 -9.82
C GLU A 88 12.79 -5.01 -10.76
N VAL A 89 13.00 -5.84 -11.78
CA VAL A 89 11.94 -6.21 -12.72
C VAL A 89 11.10 -7.34 -12.10
N PRO A 90 9.78 -7.16 -11.88
CA PRO A 90 8.93 -8.20 -11.34
C PRO A 90 8.94 -9.44 -12.22
N THR A 91 9.23 -10.61 -11.63
CA THR A 91 9.21 -11.87 -12.36
C THR A 91 7.78 -12.33 -12.63
N LEU A 92 7.56 -13.15 -13.66
CA LEU A 92 6.25 -13.77 -13.91
C LEU A 92 5.74 -14.60 -12.72
N LYS A 93 6.64 -15.23 -11.95
CA LYS A 93 6.26 -15.96 -10.73
C LYS A 93 5.75 -15.02 -9.64
N THR A 94 6.42 -13.87 -9.47
CA THR A 94 6.00 -12.82 -8.53
C THR A 94 4.62 -12.28 -8.92
N LEU A 95 4.43 -11.94 -10.20
CA LEU A 95 3.15 -11.44 -10.71
C LEU A 95 2.03 -12.48 -10.57
N ALA A 96 2.31 -13.75 -10.86
CA ALA A 96 1.35 -14.83 -10.66
C ALA A 96 0.98 -15.00 -9.17
N GLY A 97 1.97 -14.92 -8.27
CA GLY A 97 1.72 -14.94 -6.83
C GLY A 97 0.81 -13.78 -6.38
N PHE A 98 1.08 -12.56 -6.86
CA PHE A 98 0.25 -11.39 -6.56
C PHE A 98 -1.16 -11.52 -7.16
N ALA A 99 -1.30 -12.10 -8.36
CA ALA A 99 -2.60 -12.37 -8.95
C ALA A 99 -3.42 -13.36 -8.12
N LEU A 100 -2.81 -14.38 -7.52
CA LEU A 100 -3.49 -15.31 -6.61
C LEU A 100 -3.97 -14.62 -5.33
N ILE A 101 -3.17 -13.71 -4.76
CA ILE A 101 -3.60 -12.89 -3.63
C ILE A 101 -4.78 -11.99 -4.04
N GLY A 102 -4.71 -11.39 -5.23
CA GLY A 102 -5.79 -10.61 -5.83
C GLY A 102 -7.06 -11.44 -6.10
N ALA A 103 -6.94 -12.71 -6.46
CA ALA A 103 -8.09 -13.61 -6.61
C ALA A 103 -8.81 -13.83 -5.26
N GLY A 104 -8.06 -13.86 -4.15
CA GLY A 104 -8.64 -13.84 -2.80
C GLY A 104 -9.52 -12.61 -2.54
N ALA A 105 -9.20 -11.47 -3.16
CA ALA A 105 -10.04 -10.27 -3.05
C ALA A 105 -11.43 -10.50 -3.63
N PHE A 106 -11.55 -11.18 -4.78
CA PHE A 106 -12.84 -11.49 -5.39
C PHE A 106 -13.77 -12.23 -4.41
N LEU A 107 -13.24 -13.20 -3.66
CA LEU A 107 -14.01 -13.95 -2.67
C LEU A 107 -14.51 -13.10 -1.50
N VAL A 108 -13.76 -12.06 -1.12
CA VAL A 108 -14.17 -11.14 -0.04
C VAL A 108 -15.30 -10.21 -0.48
N PHE A 109 -15.33 -9.85 -1.78
CA PHE A 109 -16.35 -8.99 -2.36
C PHE A 109 -17.59 -9.75 -2.86
N ASN A 110 -17.44 -11.03 -3.20
CA ASN A 110 -18.52 -11.88 -3.69
C ASN A 110 -19.27 -12.59 -2.55
N ARG A 111 -19.98 -11.78 -1.73
CA ARG A 111 -20.98 -12.26 -0.77
C ARG A 111 -22.37 -12.14 -1.34
#